data_AF-A0A8C5BNC9-F1
#
_entry.id   AF-A0A8C5BNC9-F1
#
_cell.length_a   1.000
_cell.length_b   1.000
_cell.length_c   1.000
_cell.angle_alpha   90.00
_cell.angle_beta   90.00
_cell.angle_gamma   90.00
#
_symmetry.space_group_name_H-M   'P 1'
#
loop_
_entity.id
_entity.type
_entity.pdbx_description
1 polymer ?
#
loop_
_entity_poly.entity_id
_entity_poly.type
_entity_poly.pdbx_seq_one_letter_code
_entity_poly.pdbx_strand_id
1 'polypeptide(L)'
;MADTKRLAFSIIQFLHQQLGSGQLSSDAQESLEVAVQCLETAFEVSTDDSSLAVPQTLPEIFSSATDTLPRPAPVNTEPRPDSPPEEQMAEAERLKTDGNDQMKVENFPAAVEFYSKAILLNPQNAVYYCNRAAAYSKLGNYAGAVQDCELAIGIDPTYSKAYGRMGLALASLNKHTEAVVYYRKALELDPDNDTYQANLKIAEQKMDTPSPTAGVGGVDLAGLLSNPGFMNMGAAPAPAAPPGDLSGLIQAGQQFAQQMQQQNPELIEQLRSQIRSRPPSASQEEPQP
;
A
#
# COMPACT_ATOMS: atom_id res chain seq x y z
N MET A 1 -29.53 44.82 2.82
CA MET A 1 -28.39 45.06 3.72
C MET A 1 -28.74 44.81 5.19
N ALA A 2 -29.90 45.25 5.69
CA ALA A 2 -30.30 45.02 7.08
C ALA A 2 -30.36 43.52 7.46
N ASP A 3 -30.99 42.68 6.65
CA ASP A 3 -31.11 41.23 6.95
C ASP A 3 -29.77 40.51 6.94
N THR A 4 -28.86 40.90 6.04
CA THR A 4 -27.48 40.38 6.00
C THR A 4 -26.71 40.75 7.26
N LYS A 5 -26.85 41.98 7.75
CA LYS A 5 -26.24 42.42 9.02
C LYS A 5 -26.84 41.70 10.23
N ARG A 6 -28.15 41.45 10.25
CA ARG A 6 -28.83 40.65 11.30
C ARG A 6 -28.36 39.20 11.32
N LEU A 7 -28.16 38.58 10.16
CA LEU A 7 -27.61 37.23 10.06
C LEU A 7 -26.16 37.18 10.57
N ALA A 8 -25.31 38.10 10.12
CA ALA A 8 -23.93 38.21 10.58
C ALA A 8 -23.87 38.41 12.10
N PHE A 9 -24.71 39.30 12.65
CA PHE A 9 -24.85 39.52 14.09
C PHE A 9 -25.24 38.22 14.85
N SER A 10 -26.18 37.45 14.32
CA SER A 10 -26.61 36.18 14.93
C SER A 10 -25.51 35.11 14.94
N ILE A 11 -24.70 35.06 13.87
CA ILE A 11 -23.52 34.19 13.78
C ILE A 11 -22.48 34.63 14.81
N ILE A 12 -22.14 35.91 14.87
CA ILE A 12 -21.16 36.46 15.81
C ILE A 12 -21.57 36.18 17.27
N GLN A 13 -22.85 36.39 17.63
CA GLN A 13 -23.36 36.06 18.96
C GLN A 13 -23.21 34.58 19.30
N PHE A 14 -23.51 33.69 18.36
CA PHE A 14 -23.31 32.25 18.54
C PHE A 14 -21.83 31.92 18.78
N LEU A 15 -20.91 32.49 18.00
CA LEU A 15 -19.48 32.26 18.16
C LEU A 15 -18.95 32.75 19.52
N HIS A 16 -19.40 33.91 20.00
CA HIS A 16 -19.10 34.39 21.35
C HIS A 16 -19.62 33.47 22.45
N GLN A 17 -20.82 32.89 22.29
CA GLN A 17 -21.33 31.89 23.22
C GLN A 17 -20.45 30.62 23.23
N GLN A 18 -19.93 30.20 22.09
CA GLN A 18 -19.00 29.06 22.00
C GLN A 18 -17.67 29.36 22.69
N LEU A 19 -17.10 30.57 22.50
CA LEU A 19 -15.89 31.01 23.19
C LEU A 19 -16.05 31.01 24.73
N GLY A 20 -17.22 31.45 25.23
CA GLY A 20 -17.54 31.46 26.66
C GLY A 20 -17.91 30.11 27.27
N SER A 21 -18.12 29.06 26.46
CA SER A 21 -18.57 27.74 26.92
C SER A 21 -17.47 26.90 27.58
N GLY A 22 -16.19 27.23 27.37
CA GLY A 22 -15.04 26.49 27.91
C GLY A 22 -14.82 25.09 27.30
N GLN A 23 -15.54 24.73 26.23
CA GLN A 23 -15.45 23.41 25.57
C GLN A 23 -14.38 23.33 24.47
N LEU A 24 -13.77 24.46 24.10
CA LEU A 24 -12.79 24.57 23.02
C LEU A 24 -11.36 24.51 23.55
N SER A 25 -10.43 23.95 22.77
CA SER A 25 -8.99 24.03 23.05
C SER A 25 -8.47 25.46 22.86
N SER A 26 -7.32 25.79 23.46
CA SER A 26 -6.69 27.12 23.33
C SER A 26 -6.53 27.55 21.86
N ASP A 27 -5.96 26.68 21.02
CA ASP A 27 -5.77 26.95 19.59
C ASP A 27 -7.10 27.18 18.85
N ALA A 28 -8.16 26.46 19.24
CA ALA A 28 -9.48 26.62 18.64
C ALA A 28 -10.17 27.92 19.10
N GLN A 29 -9.93 28.36 20.35
CA GLN A 29 -10.39 29.64 20.86
C GLN A 29 -9.74 30.80 20.11
N GLU A 30 -8.41 30.78 19.96
CA GLU A 30 -7.68 31.80 19.19
C GLU A 30 -8.19 31.89 17.75
N SER A 31 -8.40 30.74 17.10
CA SER A 31 -8.92 30.69 15.73
C SER A 31 -10.33 31.27 15.62
N LEU A 32 -11.18 31.02 16.63
CA LEU A 32 -12.55 31.49 16.65
C LEU A 32 -12.66 32.99 16.96
N GLU A 33 -11.79 33.53 17.82
CA GLU A 33 -11.67 34.96 18.07
C GLU A 33 -11.31 35.74 16.80
N VAL A 34 -10.35 35.23 16.01
CA VAL A 34 -9.99 35.82 14.72
C VAL A 34 -11.18 35.81 13.76
N ALA A 35 -11.90 34.68 13.69
CA ALA A 35 -13.08 34.57 12.82
C ALA A 35 -14.17 35.58 13.19
N VAL A 36 -14.41 35.81 14.48
CA VAL A 36 -15.36 36.82 14.94
C VAL A 36 -14.93 38.23 14.51
N GLN A 37 -13.68 38.62 14.75
CA GLN A 37 -13.17 39.94 14.34
C GLN A 37 -13.26 40.15 12.82
N CYS A 38 -13.00 39.11 12.03
CA CYS A 38 -13.16 39.15 10.58
C CYS A 38 -14.63 39.40 10.18
N LEU A 39 -15.58 38.74 10.83
CA LEU A 39 -17.02 38.91 10.54
C LEU A 39 -17.53 40.29 10.97
N GLU A 40 -17.13 40.78 12.15
CA GLU A 40 -17.47 42.13 12.62
C GLU A 40 -16.98 43.20 11.63
N THR A 41 -15.75 43.05 11.14
CA THR A 41 -15.15 43.97 10.17
C THR A 41 -15.82 43.87 8.80
N ALA A 42 -16.01 42.65 8.28
CA ALA A 42 -16.53 42.43 6.94
C ALA A 42 -17.99 42.88 6.77
N PHE A 43 -18.80 42.76 7.82
CA PHE A 43 -20.21 43.11 7.79
C PHE A 43 -20.52 44.46 8.46
N GLU A 44 -19.51 45.12 9.03
CA GLU A 44 -19.66 46.34 9.83
C GLU A 44 -20.73 46.17 10.91
N VAL A 45 -20.56 45.14 11.72
CA VAL A 45 -21.49 44.72 12.78
C VAL A 45 -20.72 44.67 14.09
N SER A 46 -21.32 45.20 15.16
CA SER A 46 -20.83 45.06 16.54
C SER A 46 -21.86 44.33 17.38
N THR A 47 -21.39 43.55 18.35
CA THR A 47 -22.24 42.86 19.33
C THR A 47 -23.01 43.80 20.27
N ASP A 48 -22.63 45.08 20.34
CA ASP A 48 -23.35 46.11 21.09
C ASP A 48 -24.58 46.64 20.34
N ASP A 49 -24.71 46.37 19.04
CA ASP A 49 -25.84 46.84 18.22
C ASP A 49 -27.10 45.99 18.45
N SER A 50 -27.78 46.29 19.54
CA SER A 50 -29.03 45.63 19.94
C SER A 50 -30.16 45.79 18.91
N SER A 51 -30.04 46.70 17.93
CA SER A 51 -31.03 46.86 16.87
C SER A 51 -31.02 45.70 15.85
N LEU A 52 -29.89 45.00 15.77
CA LEU A 52 -29.67 43.83 14.91
C LEU A 52 -30.10 42.52 15.58
N ALA A 53 -30.37 42.53 16.89
CA ALA A 53 -30.84 41.37 17.62
C ALA A 53 -32.14 40.82 17.02
N VAL A 54 -32.22 39.49 16.96
CA VAL A 54 -33.37 38.74 16.49
C VAL A 54 -33.99 37.96 17.66
N PRO A 55 -35.31 37.70 17.64
CA PRO A 55 -36.00 37.07 18.79
C PRO A 55 -35.60 35.61 19.07
N GLN A 56 -35.02 34.93 18.08
CA GLN A 56 -34.58 33.53 18.17
C GLN A 56 -33.08 33.47 17.95
N THR A 57 -32.41 32.63 18.72
CA THR A 57 -30.98 32.37 18.53
C THR A 57 -30.73 31.58 17.25
N LEU A 58 -29.51 31.67 16.70
CA LEU A 58 -29.15 30.93 15.49
C LEU A 58 -29.39 29.40 15.62
N PRO A 59 -29.10 28.74 16.75
CA PRO A 59 -29.44 27.33 16.95
C PRO A 59 -30.96 27.03 16.93
N GLU A 60 -31.79 27.90 17.50
CA GLU A 60 -33.25 27.74 17.49
C GLU A 60 -33.84 27.93 16.09
N ILE A 61 -33.32 28.92 15.34
CA ILE A 61 -33.70 29.14 13.94
C ILE A 61 -33.30 27.93 13.10
N PHE A 62 -32.07 27.42 13.28
CA PHE A 62 -31.60 26.24 12.59
C PHE A 62 -32.49 25.02 12.87
N SER A 63 -32.79 24.76 14.15
CA SER A 63 -33.64 23.63 14.56
C SER A 63 -35.04 23.72 13.95
N SER A 64 -35.67 24.89 14.05
CA SER A 64 -36.99 25.16 13.46
C SER A 64 -37.00 25.01 11.93
N ALA A 65 -35.94 25.48 11.26
CA ALA A 65 -35.79 25.34 9.81
C ALA A 65 -35.59 23.87 9.40
N THR A 66 -34.84 23.09 10.17
CA THR A 66 -34.63 21.67 9.89
C THR A 66 -35.84 20.79 10.17
N ASP A 67 -36.69 21.17 11.12
CA ASP A 67 -37.92 20.44 11.46
C ASP A 67 -39.03 20.59 10.40
N THR A 68 -39.01 21.69 9.64
CA THR A 68 -40.01 21.99 8.61
C THR A 68 -39.66 21.48 7.22
N LEU A 69 -38.41 21.08 6.99
CA LEU A 69 -38.04 20.36 5.79
C LEU A 69 -38.76 19.00 5.79
N PRO A 70 -39.41 18.60 4.67
CA PRO A 70 -39.87 17.23 4.54
C PRO A 70 -38.65 16.37 4.81
N ARG A 71 -38.69 15.55 5.87
CA ARG A 71 -37.72 14.46 5.98
C ARG A 71 -37.78 13.77 4.62
N PRO A 72 -36.66 13.66 3.89
CA PRO A 72 -36.67 12.81 2.71
C PRO A 72 -37.33 11.50 3.17
N ALA A 73 -38.39 11.09 2.47
CA ALA A 73 -38.98 9.76 2.68
C ALA A 73 -37.79 8.83 2.85
N PRO A 74 -37.70 8.03 3.93
CA PRO A 74 -36.46 7.39 4.32
C PRO A 74 -35.91 6.65 3.10
N VAL A 75 -35.00 7.31 2.37
CA VAL A 75 -33.85 6.65 1.84
C VAL A 75 -33.28 6.13 3.12
N ASN A 76 -33.38 4.82 3.34
CA ASN A 76 -32.81 4.16 4.48
C ASN A 76 -31.32 4.54 4.55
N THR A 77 -31.04 5.67 5.18
CA THR A 77 -29.91 5.91 6.05
C THR A 77 -30.39 5.62 7.47
N GLU A 78 -31.13 4.52 7.63
CA GLU A 78 -30.69 3.62 8.69
C GLU A 78 -29.21 3.33 8.41
N PRO A 79 -28.35 3.21 9.44
CA PRO A 79 -27.10 2.48 9.24
C PRO A 79 -27.49 1.23 8.45
N ARG A 80 -26.74 0.85 7.40
CA ARG A 80 -26.99 -0.48 6.83
C ARG A 80 -26.99 -1.44 8.02
N PRO A 81 -27.82 -2.48 8.05
CA PRO A 81 -27.77 -3.48 9.12
C PRO A 81 -26.34 -4.01 9.38
N ASP A 82 -25.43 -3.80 8.43
CA ASP A 82 -24.02 -4.16 8.42
C ASP A 82 -23.03 -3.01 8.76
N SER A 83 -23.49 -1.80 9.07
CA SER A 83 -22.64 -0.66 9.48
C SER A 83 -22.38 -0.69 10.99
N PRO A 84 -21.11 -0.70 11.46
CA PRO A 84 -20.81 -0.81 12.88
C PRO A 84 -21.43 0.34 13.70
N PRO A 85 -21.95 0.07 14.92
CA PRO A 85 -22.39 1.09 15.86
C PRO A 85 -21.35 2.21 16.06
N GLU A 86 -21.81 3.43 16.33
CA GLU A 86 -20.95 4.62 16.47
C GLU A 86 -19.83 4.44 17.52
N GLU A 87 -20.13 3.78 18.64
CA GLU A 87 -19.12 3.42 19.65
C GLU A 87 -18.04 2.47 19.10
N GLN A 88 -18.39 1.52 18.22
CA GLN A 88 -17.43 0.61 17.60
C GLN A 88 -16.54 1.34 16.60
N MET A 89 -17.09 2.32 15.87
CA MET A 89 -16.30 3.18 14.98
C MET A 89 -15.32 4.05 15.76
N ALA A 90 -15.76 4.65 16.87
CA ALA A 90 -14.89 5.42 17.75
C ALA A 90 -13.77 4.55 18.34
N GLU A 91 -14.08 3.32 18.76
CA GLU A 91 -13.08 2.37 19.25
C GLU A 91 -12.11 1.93 18.15
N ALA A 92 -12.59 1.70 16.92
CA ALA A 92 -11.73 1.38 15.77
C ALA A 92 -10.72 2.50 15.49
N GLU A 93 -11.14 3.76 15.59
CA GLU A 93 -10.26 4.93 15.44
C GLU A 93 -9.24 5.07 16.58
N ARG A 94 -9.62 4.72 17.81
CA ARG A 94 -8.67 4.62 18.93
C ARG A 94 -7.62 3.54 18.69
N LEU A 95 -8.04 2.34 18.31
CA LEU A 95 -7.14 1.23 17.99
C LEU A 95 -6.20 1.57 16.83
N LYS A 96 -6.68 2.28 15.79
CA LYS A 96 -5.82 2.81 14.73
C LYS A 96 -4.77 3.76 15.29
N THR A 97 -5.14 4.62 16.23
CA THR A 97 -4.22 5.57 16.86
C THR A 97 -3.17 4.85 17.71
N ASP A 98 -3.57 3.86 18.51
CA ASP A 98 -2.65 3.00 19.27
C ASP A 98 -1.67 2.26 18.33
N GLY A 99 -2.17 1.74 17.21
CA GLY A 99 -1.35 1.13 16.18
C GLY A 99 -0.32 2.09 15.58
N ASN A 100 -0.73 3.35 15.33
CA ASN A 100 0.19 4.39 14.85
C ASN A 100 1.27 4.71 15.90
N ASP A 101 0.93 4.72 17.18
CA ASP A 101 1.89 4.96 18.26
C ASP A 101 2.88 3.79 18.40
N GLN A 102 2.42 2.55 18.23
CA GLN A 102 3.31 1.39 18.14
C GLN A 102 4.25 1.47 16.92
N MET A 103 3.79 2.00 15.78
CA MET A 103 4.66 2.25 14.63
C MET A 103 5.78 3.26 14.94
N LYS A 104 5.50 4.31 15.74
CA LYS A 104 6.49 5.32 16.11
C LYS A 104 7.60 4.78 17.01
N VAL A 105 7.26 3.82 17.88
CA VAL A 105 8.25 3.12 18.75
C VAL A 105 8.81 1.86 18.08
N GLU A 106 8.59 1.70 16.78
CA GLU A 106 9.06 0.57 15.95
C GLU A 106 8.60 -0.82 16.44
N ASN A 107 7.54 -0.88 17.26
CA ASN A 107 6.91 -2.12 17.69
C ASN A 107 5.88 -2.58 16.64
N PHE A 108 6.40 -3.04 15.50
CA PHE A 108 5.57 -3.44 14.36
C PHE A 108 4.61 -4.62 14.64
N PRO A 109 4.96 -5.65 15.43
CA PRO A 109 4.02 -6.71 15.78
C PRO A 109 2.80 -6.18 16.54
N ALA A 110 3.00 -5.32 17.54
CA ALA A 110 1.89 -4.71 18.28
C ALA A 110 1.05 -3.78 17.37
N ALA A 111 1.69 -3.04 16.47
CA ALA A 111 0.97 -2.23 15.48
C ALA A 111 0.03 -3.10 14.62
N VAL A 112 0.50 -4.25 14.14
CA VAL A 112 -0.33 -5.22 13.40
C VAL A 112 -1.53 -5.68 14.22
N GLU A 113 -1.34 -5.98 15.51
CA GLU A 113 -2.45 -6.40 16.38
C GLU A 113 -3.51 -5.31 16.53
N PHE A 114 -3.09 -4.06 16.78
CA PHE A 114 -4.00 -2.93 16.93
C PHE A 114 -4.78 -2.64 15.65
N TYR A 115 -4.12 -2.60 14.48
CA TYR A 115 -4.83 -2.44 13.21
C TYR A 115 -5.76 -3.61 12.91
N SER A 116 -5.38 -4.84 13.28
CA SER A 116 -6.24 -6.01 13.09
C SER A 116 -7.51 -5.90 13.94
N LYS A 117 -7.40 -5.43 15.19
CA LYS A 117 -8.57 -5.15 16.03
C LYS A 117 -9.43 -4.03 15.44
N ALA A 118 -8.84 -2.95 14.92
CA ALA A 118 -9.56 -1.88 14.25
C ALA A 118 -10.33 -2.38 13.01
N ILE A 119 -9.73 -3.28 12.22
CA ILE A 119 -10.36 -3.93 11.06
C ILE A 119 -11.55 -4.81 11.47
N LEU A 120 -11.45 -5.53 12.59
CA LEU A 120 -12.58 -6.34 13.08
C LEU A 120 -13.80 -5.47 13.46
N LEU A 121 -13.56 -4.25 13.94
CA LEU A 121 -14.63 -3.32 14.32
C LEU A 121 -15.18 -2.54 13.13
N ASN A 122 -14.34 -2.16 12.17
CA ASN A 122 -14.76 -1.50 10.94
C ASN A 122 -13.94 -1.99 9.73
N PRO A 123 -14.41 -3.06 9.07
CA PRO A 123 -13.69 -3.69 7.95
C PRO A 123 -13.77 -2.89 6.65
N GLN A 124 -14.53 -1.80 6.60
CA GLN A 124 -14.72 -0.98 5.40
C GLN A 124 -13.82 0.27 5.41
N ASN A 125 -12.81 0.33 6.28
CA ASN A 125 -11.87 1.44 6.33
C ASN A 125 -10.52 1.07 5.68
N ALA A 126 -10.26 1.63 4.50
CA ALA A 126 -9.04 1.38 3.73
C ALA A 126 -7.76 1.80 4.49
N VAL A 127 -7.85 2.78 5.39
CA VAL A 127 -6.71 3.29 6.16
C VAL A 127 -6.12 2.21 7.06
N TYR A 128 -6.96 1.37 7.67
CA TYR A 128 -6.49 0.35 8.61
C TYR A 128 -5.68 -0.74 7.91
N TYR A 129 -6.18 -1.26 6.79
CA TYR A 129 -5.45 -2.23 5.97
C TYR A 129 -4.16 -1.62 5.43
N CYS A 130 -4.23 -0.41 4.88
CA CYS A 130 -3.05 0.30 4.40
C CYS A 130 -1.99 0.42 5.52
N ASN A 131 -2.38 0.83 6.72
CA ASN A 131 -1.49 0.95 7.88
C ASN A 131 -0.92 -0.39 8.36
N ARG A 132 -1.73 -1.45 8.37
CA ARG A 132 -1.26 -2.79 8.65
C ARG A 132 -0.29 -3.30 7.59
N ALA A 133 -0.50 -2.98 6.31
CA ALA A 133 0.44 -3.28 5.24
C ALA A 133 1.82 -2.61 5.43
N ALA A 134 1.85 -1.38 5.96
CA ALA A 134 3.11 -0.75 6.33
C ALA A 134 3.81 -1.49 7.47
N ALA A 135 3.08 -1.90 8.51
CA ALA A 135 3.64 -2.68 9.61
C ALA A 135 4.16 -4.05 9.11
N TYR A 136 3.41 -4.74 8.25
CA TYR A 136 3.87 -5.98 7.60
C TYR A 136 5.11 -5.78 6.75
N SER A 137 5.20 -4.69 6.00
CA SER A 137 6.41 -4.38 5.21
C SER A 137 7.63 -4.19 6.11
N LYS A 138 7.47 -3.55 7.28
CA LYS A 138 8.55 -3.40 8.27
C LYS A 138 8.96 -4.72 8.93
N LEU A 139 8.04 -5.68 9.01
CA LEU A 139 8.30 -7.06 9.45
C LEU A 139 8.86 -7.96 8.35
N GLY A 140 9.04 -7.47 7.13
CA GLY A 140 9.44 -8.28 5.97
C GLY A 140 8.34 -9.21 5.44
N ASN A 141 7.12 -9.13 5.97
CA ASN A 141 5.95 -9.86 5.46
C ASN A 141 5.33 -9.14 4.26
N TYR A 142 6.05 -9.11 3.14
CA TYR A 142 5.59 -8.40 1.95
C TYR A 142 4.36 -9.05 1.30
N ALA A 143 4.18 -10.37 1.44
CA ALA A 143 2.99 -11.06 0.95
C ALA A 143 1.72 -10.60 1.69
N GLY A 144 1.78 -10.49 3.03
CA GLY A 144 0.68 -9.93 3.82
C GLY A 144 0.44 -8.44 3.51
N ALA A 145 1.50 -7.67 3.26
CA ALA A 145 1.37 -6.28 2.84
C ALA A 145 0.65 -6.13 1.49
N VAL A 146 0.92 -7.00 0.52
CA VAL A 146 0.20 -7.03 -0.77
C VAL A 146 -1.29 -7.29 -0.53
N GLN A 147 -1.64 -8.33 0.22
CA GLN A 147 -3.06 -8.68 0.51
C GLN A 147 -3.81 -7.50 1.14
N ASP A 148 -3.21 -6.84 2.13
CA ASP A 148 -3.82 -5.67 2.77
C ASP A 148 -3.93 -4.47 1.82
N CYS A 149 -2.96 -4.27 0.92
CA CYS A 149 -3.06 -3.22 -0.09
C CYS A 149 -4.17 -3.51 -1.12
N GLU A 150 -4.39 -4.77 -1.51
CA GLU A 150 -5.48 -5.17 -2.41
C GLU A 150 -6.84 -4.85 -1.78
N LEU A 151 -7.01 -5.20 -0.49
CA LEU A 151 -8.21 -4.88 0.27
C LEU A 151 -8.41 -3.36 0.42
N ALA A 152 -7.36 -2.61 0.75
CA ALA A 152 -7.43 -1.16 0.86
C ALA A 152 -7.85 -0.50 -0.46
N ILE A 153 -7.29 -0.94 -1.60
CA ILE A 153 -7.64 -0.44 -2.93
C ILE A 153 -9.07 -0.83 -3.31
N GLY A 154 -9.52 -2.04 -2.97
CA GLY A 154 -10.90 -2.48 -3.20
C GLY A 154 -11.92 -1.66 -2.41
N ILE A 155 -11.55 -1.18 -1.23
CA ILE A 155 -12.38 -0.32 -0.38
C ILE A 155 -12.36 1.14 -0.88
N ASP A 156 -11.17 1.69 -1.12
CA ASP A 156 -10.98 3.05 -1.62
C ASP A 156 -10.00 3.07 -2.80
N PRO A 157 -10.51 3.03 -4.05
CA PRO A 157 -9.69 3.07 -5.25
C PRO A 157 -8.96 4.40 -5.47
N THR A 158 -9.26 5.45 -4.70
CA THR A 158 -8.63 6.77 -4.80
C THR A 158 -7.50 6.95 -3.78
N TYR A 159 -7.25 5.95 -2.93
CA TYR A 159 -6.27 6.08 -1.86
C TYR A 159 -4.84 5.84 -2.33
N SER A 160 -4.17 6.91 -2.77
CA SER A 160 -2.80 6.90 -3.34
C SER A 160 -1.78 6.12 -2.48
N LYS A 161 -1.86 6.24 -1.15
CA LYS A 161 -0.97 5.53 -0.21
C LYS A 161 -1.05 4.01 -0.31
N ALA A 162 -2.23 3.44 -0.61
CA ALA A 162 -2.38 2.00 -0.78
C ALA A 162 -1.64 1.52 -2.04
N TYR A 163 -1.73 2.26 -3.16
CA TYR A 163 -0.98 1.96 -4.38
C TYR A 163 0.54 2.11 -4.18
N GLY A 164 0.98 3.16 -3.49
CA GLY A 164 2.40 3.35 -3.17
C GLY A 164 2.97 2.23 -2.30
N ARG A 165 2.20 1.75 -1.32
CA ARG A 165 2.60 0.61 -0.46
C ARG A 165 2.55 -0.73 -1.20
N MET A 166 1.59 -0.92 -2.11
CA MET A 166 1.54 -2.07 -3.01
C MET A 166 2.82 -2.14 -3.87
N GLY A 167 3.18 -1.03 -4.51
CA GLY A 167 4.40 -0.94 -5.31
C GLY A 167 5.65 -1.29 -4.49
N LEU A 168 5.72 -0.84 -3.24
CA LEU A 168 6.82 -1.14 -2.33
C LEU A 168 6.88 -2.62 -1.98
N ALA A 169 5.76 -3.21 -1.58
CA ALA A 169 5.71 -4.63 -1.22
C ALA A 169 6.07 -5.53 -2.42
N LEU A 170 5.56 -5.23 -3.62
CA LEU A 170 5.89 -5.95 -4.85
C LEU A 170 7.36 -5.80 -5.23
N ALA A 171 7.93 -4.59 -5.11
CA ALA A 171 9.35 -4.37 -5.37
C ALA A 171 10.24 -5.16 -4.40
N SER A 172 9.84 -5.28 -3.13
CA SER A 172 10.54 -6.12 -2.14
C SER A 172 10.41 -7.61 -2.41
N LEU A 173 9.39 -8.04 -3.16
CA LEU A 173 9.23 -9.40 -3.67
C LEU A 173 9.92 -9.62 -5.03
N ASN A 174 10.75 -8.66 -5.48
CA ASN A 174 11.41 -8.65 -6.80
C ASN A 174 10.44 -8.64 -8.00
N LYS A 175 9.16 -8.29 -7.78
CA LYS A 175 8.14 -8.15 -8.82
C LYS A 175 8.13 -6.72 -9.38
N HIS A 176 9.27 -6.30 -9.95
CA HIS A 176 9.49 -4.91 -10.36
C HIS A 176 8.53 -4.45 -11.46
N THR A 177 8.20 -5.30 -12.42
CA THR A 177 7.23 -5.01 -13.48
C THR A 177 5.85 -4.67 -12.93
N GLU A 178 5.37 -5.45 -11.95
CA GLU A 178 4.09 -5.19 -11.29
C GLU A 178 4.18 -3.92 -10.43
N ALA A 179 5.28 -3.73 -9.69
CA ALA A 179 5.49 -2.56 -8.84
C ALA A 179 5.41 -1.22 -9.61
N VAL A 180 5.99 -1.17 -10.82
CA VAL A 180 5.94 0.02 -11.70
C VAL A 180 4.49 0.44 -12.00
N VAL A 181 3.60 -0.53 -12.27
CA VAL A 181 2.18 -0.24 -12.54
C VAL A 181 1.53 0.45 -11.36
N TYR A 182 1.75 -0.06 -10.15
CA TYR A 182 1.16 0.52 -8.93
C TYR A 182 1.77 1.86 -8.56
N TYR A 183 3.07 2.07 -8.74
CA TYR A 183 3.69 3.38 -8.50
C TYR A 183 3.21 4.44 -9.48
N ARG A 184 3.04 4.11 -10.76
CA ARG A 184 2.44 5.03 -11.74
C ARG A 184 1.02 5.39 -11.33
N LYS A 185 0.22 4.40 -10.90
CA LYS A 185 -1.14 4.67 -10.41
C LYS A 185 -1.15 5.54 -9.16
N ALA A 186 -0.20 5.37 -8.25
CA ALA A 186 -0.05 6.22 -7.08
C ALA A 186 0.26 7.67 -7.48
N LEU A 187 1.13 7.88 -8.49
CA LEU A 187 1.47 9.20 -9.03
C LEU A 187 0.35 9.83 -9.87
N GLU A 188 -0.54 9.06 -10.48
CA GLU A 188 -1.76 9.61 -11.10
C GLU A 188 -2.68 10.26 -10.04
N LEU A 189 -2.69 9.71 -8.82
CA LEU A 189 -3.51 10.19 -7.72
C LEU A 189 -2.82 11.26 -6.87
N ASP A 190 -1.48 11.21 -6.76
CA ASP A 190 -0.65 12.14 -6.00
C ASP A 190 0.66 12.43 -6.77
N PRO A 191 0.62 13.35 -7.76
CA PRO A 191 1.73 13.58 -8.70
C PRO A 191 3.01 14.13 -8.07
N ASP A 192 2.87 14.90 -6.99
CA ASP A 192 3.96 15.63 -6.34
C ASP A 192 4.68 14.79 -5.27
N ASN A 193 4.37 13.49 -5.19
CA ASN A 193 4.94 12.61 -4.18
C ASN A 193 6.34 12.11 -4.57
N ASP A 194 7.37 12.79 -4.05
CA ASP A 194 8.78 12.44 -4.30
C ASP A 194 9.13 10.98 -3.99
N THR A 195 8.50 10.39 -2.97
CA THR A 195 8.76 8.99 -2.59
C THR A 195 8.27 8.03 -3.67
N TYR A 196 7.12 8.28 -4.27
CA TYR A 196 6.60 7.45 -5.36
C TYR A 196 7.45 7.61 -6.62
N GLN A 197 7.89 8.83 -6.95
CA GLN A 197 8.79 9.08 -8.08
C GLN A 197 10.12 8.36 -7.92
N ALA A 198 10.75 8.47 -6.73
CA ALA A 198 12.01 7.80 -6.44
C ALA A 198 11.89 6.27 -6.52
N ASN A 199 10.85 5.71 -5.91
CA ASN A 199 10.64 4.26 -5.91
C ASN A 199 10.26 3.71 -7.30
N LEU A 200 9.50 4.47 -8.09
CA LEU A 200 9.21 4.14 -9.49
C LEU A 200 10.51 4.01 -10.29
N LYS A 201 11.39 5.01 -10.20
CA LYS A 201 12.68 5.00 -10.90
C LYS A 201 13.55 3.81 -10.51
N ILE A 202 13.59 3.47 -9.22
CA ILE A 202 14.31 2.29 -8.73
C ILE A 202 13.71 1.00 -9.30
N ALA A 203 12.37 0.89 -9.35
CA ALA A 203 11.70 -0.27 -9.89
C ALA A 203 11.96 -0.43 -11.40
N GLU A 204 11.90 0.66 -12.17
CA GLU A 204 12.21 0.67 -13.61
C GLU A 204 13.66 0.24 -13.89
N GLN A 205 14.63 0.77 -13.14
CA GLN A 205 16.04 0.37 -13.28
C GLN A 205 16.26 -1.12 -13.04
N LYS A 206 15.53 -1.71 -12.09
CA LYS A 206 15.63 -3.14 -11.78
C LYS A 206 14.90 -4.04 -12.79
N MET A 207 14.00 -3.49 -13.61
CA MET A 207 13.43 -4.22 -14.75
C MET A 207 14.44 -4.35 -15.90
N ASP A 208 15.25 -3.31 -16.11
CA ASP A 208 16.23 -3.25 -17.19
C ASP A 208 17.49 -4.08 -16.91
N THR A 209 17.71 -4.47 -15.65
CA THR A 209 18.74 -5.46 -15.30
C THR A 209 18.20 -6.87 -15.52
N PRO A 210 18.70 -7.65 -16.50
CA PRO A 210 18.31 -9.04 -16.63
C PRO A 210 18.69 -9.76 -15.34
N SER A 211 17.68 -10.27 -14.62
CA SER A 211 17.89 -11.05 -13.40
C SER A 211 18.82 -12.22 -13.72
N PRO A 212 19.97 -12.35 -13.03
CA PRO A 212 20.68 -13.60 -13.06
C PRO A 212 19.84 -14.59 -12.26
N THR A 213 19.32 -15.61 -12.96
CA THR A 213 18.77 -16.85 -12.40
C THR A 213 17.42 -16.78 -11.66
N ALA A 214 16.36 -17.18 -12.37
CA ALA A 214 15.21 -17.88 -11.79
C ALA A 214 14.60 -18.82 -12.84
N GLY A 215 15.34 -19.85 -13.21
CA GLY A 215 14.89 -20.90 -14.13
C GLY A 215 15.96 -21.98 -14.22
N VAL A 216 15.68 -23.13 -13.60
CA VAL A 216 16.44 -24.38 -13.51
C VAL A 216 17.57 -24.55 -14.56
N GLY A 217 18.80 -24.70 -14.08
CA GLY A 217 19.94 -25.19 -14.87
C GLY A 217 20.78 -24.08 -15.47
N GLY A 218 21.89 -23.74 -14.79
CA GLY A 218 22.89 -22.76 -15.23
C GLY A 218 23.58 -23.15 -16.54
N VAL A 219 22.91 -22.87 -17.65
CA VAL A 219 23.51 -22.74 -18.98
C VAL A 219 22.96 -21.45 -19.58
N ASP A 220 23.86 -20.49 -19.73
CA ASP A 220 23.61 -19.23 -20.42
C ASP A 220 23.31 -19.52 -21.89
N LEU A 221 22.02 -19.67 -22.22
CA LEU A 221 21.56 -19.97 -23.57
C LEU A 221 21.87 -18.81 -24.55
N ALA A 222 21.98 -17.58 -24.04
CA ALA A 222 22.37 -16.42 -24.84
C ALA A 222 23.87 -16.47 -25.20
N GLY A 223 24.72 -16.94 -24.28
CA GLY A 223 26.13 -17.23 -24.56
C GLY A 223 26.33 -18.42 -25.51
N LEU A 224 25.49 -19.45 -25.44
CA LEU A 224 25.58 -20.65 -26.29
C LEU A 224 25.16 -20.41 -27.75
N LEU A 225 24.17 -19.53 -27.99
CA LEU A 225 23.73 -19.15 -29.34
C LEU A 225 24.74 -18.27 -30.08
N SER A 226 25.67 -17.66 -29.35
CA SER A 226 26.72 -16.80 -29.91
C SER A 226 27.95 -17.58 -30.35
N ASN A 227 28.01 -18.89 -30.08
CA ASN A 227 29.13 -19.76 -30.44
C ASN A 227 28.89 -20.43 -31.82
N PRO A 228 29.75 -20.19 -32.84
CA PRO A 228 29.56 -20.71 -34.19
C PRO A 228 29.46 -22.25 -34.29
N GLY A 229 29.97 -22.99 -33.29
CA GLY A 229 29.92 -24.45 -33.25
C GLY A 229 28.52 -25.05 -32.98
N PHE A 230 27.61 -24.32 -32.33
CA PHE A 230 26.26 -24.82 -32.01
C PHE A 230 25.28 -24.69 -33.19
N MET A 231 25.55 -23.77 -34.13
CA MET A 231 24.68 -23.51 -35.28
C MET A 231 24.66 -24.67 -36.30
N ASN A 232 25.64 -25.58 -36.24
CA ASN A 232 25.72 -26.75 -37.10
C ASN A 232 25.02 -28.01 -36.52
N MET A 233 24.46 -27.93 -35.31
CA MET A 233 23.84 -29.08 -34.62
C MET A 233 22.32 -29.20 -34.89
N GLY A 234 21.69 -28.19 -35.51
CA GLY A 234 20.25 -28.15 -35.79
C GLY A 234 19.77 -29.07 -36.93
N ALA A 235 20.64 -29.95 -37.46
CA ALA A 235 20.33 -30.78 -38.63
C ALA A 235 20.31 -32.30 -38.34
N ALA A 236 20.42 -32.74 -37.08
CA ALA A 236 20.35 -34.16 -36.73
C ALA A 236 19.05 -34.47 -35.95
N PRO A 237 18.23 -35.44 -36.39
CA PRO A 237 17.01 -35.82 -35.66
C PRO A 237 17.38 -36.44 -34.32
N ALA A 238 16.83 -35.89 -33.24
CA ALA A 238 16.94 -36.49 -31.91
C ALA A 238 16.26 -37.87 -31.88
N PRO A 239 16.88 -38.91 -31.28
CA PRO A 239 16.22 -40.20 -31.17
C PRO A 239 15.07 -40.11 -30.16
N ALA A 240 13.85 -40.34 -30.64
CA ALA A 240 12.67 -40.43 -29.80
C ALA A 240 12.72 -41.74 -28.99
N ALA A 241 12.93 -41.64 -27.67
CA ALA A 241 12.74 -42.75 -26.76
C ALA A 241 11.25 -42.80 -26.31
N PRO A 242 10.61 -43.98 -26.31
CA PRO A 242 9.22 -44.11 -25.88
C PRO A 242 9.06 -43.81 -24.37
N PRO A 243 7.95 -43.21 -23.95
CA PRO A 243 7.75 -42.79 -22.56
C PRO A 243 7.58 -44.01 -21.65
N GLY A 244 8.48 -44.15 -20.66
CA GLY A 244 8.37 -45.13 -19.57
C GLY A 244 9.58 -46.02 -19.33
N ASP A 245 10.58 -46.02 -20.22
CA ASP A 245 11.76 -46.88 -20.08
C ASP A 245 13.01 -46.09 -19.62
N LEU A 246 13.32 -46.18 -18.33
CA LEU A 246 14.48 -45.55 -17.72
C LEU A 246 15.80 -46.05 -18.33
N SER A 247 15.85 -47.31 -18.79
CA SER A 247 17.03 -47.87 -19.46
C SER A 247 17.28 -47.23 -20.81
N GLY A 248 16.21 -46.93 -21.56
CA GLY A 248 16.30 -46.24 -22.85
C GLY A 248 16.82 -44.81 -22.72
N LEU A 249 16.41 -44.09 -21.67
CA LEU A 249 16.93 -42.76 -21.36
C LEU A 249 18.41 -42.78 -20.96
N ILE A 250 18.84 -43.77 -20.16
CA ILE A 250 20.25 -43.93 -19.79
C ILE A 250 21.10 -44.22 -21.03
N GLN A 251 20.61 -45.07 -21.93
CA GLN A 251 21.33 -45.42 -23.15
C GLN A 251 21.41 -44.26 -24.15
N ALA A 252 20.32 -43.49 -24.30
CA ALA A 252 20.32 -42.26 -25.11
C ALA A 252 21.28 -41.21 -24.54
N GLY A 253 21.31 -41.05 -23.20
CA GLY A 253 22.26 -40.18 -22.52
C GLY A 253 23.73 -40.59 -22.74
N GLN A 254 24.00 -41.90 -22.70
CA GLN A 254 25.35 -42.45 -22.97
C GLN A 254 25.78 -42.23 -24.43
N GLN A 255 24.89 -42.42 -25.39
CA GLN A 255 25.19 -42.18 -26.81
C GLN A 255 25.44 -40.69 -27.09
N PHE A 256 24.63 -39.80 -26.51
CA PHE A 256 24.83 -38.36 -26.63
C PHE A 256 26.17 -37.94 -26.02
N ALA A 257 26.52 -38.46 -24.84
CA ALA A 257 27.81 -38.19 -24.20
C ALA A 257 29.00 -38.68 -25.05
N GLN A 258 28.89 -39.86 -25.68
CA GLN A 258 29.92 -40.38 -26.59
C GLN A 258 30.08 -39.51 -27.84
N GLN A 259 28.97 -39.07 -28.43
CA GLN A 259 28.99 -38.22 -29.61
C GLN A 259 29.59 -36.84 -29.30
N MET A 260 29.24 -36.25 -28.16
CA MET A 260 29.86 -35.03 -27.64
C MET A 260 31.36 -35.19 -27.41
N GLN A 261 31.81 -36.33 -26.88
CA GLN A 261 33.22 -36.60 -26.63
C GLN A 261 34.04 -36.77 -27.91
N GLN A 262 33.44 -37.31 -28.98
CA GLN A 262 34.09 -37.45 -30.29
C GLN A 262 34.13 -36.13 -31.06
N GLN A 263 33.05 -35.34 -31.01
CA GLN A 263 32.93 -34.11 -31.79
C GLN A 263 33.55 -32.90 -31.09
N ASN A 264 33.64 -32.88 -29.76
CA ASN A 264 34.12 -31.73 -29.01
C ASN A 264 34.92 -32.12 -27.74
N PRO A 265 36.11 -32.70 -27.90
CA PRO A 265 36.92 -33.19 -26.78
C PRO A 265 37.38 -32.06 -25.83
N GLU A 266 37.61 -30.85 -26.34
CA GLU A 266 38.01 -29.69 -25.51
C GLU A 266 36.91 -29.23 -24.56
N LEU A 267 35.64 -29.29 -24.98
CA LEU A 267 34.49 -28.93 -24.16
C LEU A 267 34.33 -29.88 -22.96
N ILE A 268 34.56 -31.18 -23.18
CA ILE A 268 34.55 -32.20 -22.12
C ILE A 268 35.67 -31.94 -21.11
N GLU A 269 36.86 -31.55 -21.57
CA GLU A 269 37.99 -31.28 -20.68
C GLU A 269 37.77 -30.00 -19.84
N GLN A 270 37.14 -28.98 -20.42
CA GLN A 270 36.70 -27.78 -19.68
C GLN A 270 35.64 -28.10 -18.63
N LEU A 271 34.67 -28.96 -18.95
CA LEU A 271 33.67 -29.43 -17.98
C LEU A 271 34.33 -30.24 -16.84
N ARG A 272 35.28 -31.11 -17.16
CA ARG A 272 36.04 -31.87 -16.14
C ARG A 272 36.88 -30.97 -15.26
N SER A 273 37.53 -29.96 -15.82
CA SER A 273 38.32 -29.01 -15.02
C SER A 273 37.41 -28.21 -14.07
N GLN A 274 36.22 -27.81 -14.52
CA GLN A 274 35.25 -27.10 -13.67
C GLN A 274 34.76 -27.97 -12.52
N ILE A 275 34.43 -29.24 -12.77
CA ILE A 275 33.99 -30.17 -11.72
C ILE A 275 35.12 -30.43 -10.71
N ARG A 276 36.37 -30.57 -11.16
CA ARG A 276 37.54 -30.77 -10.29
C ARG A 276 37.91 -29.52 -9.49
N SER A 277 37.59 -28.33 -10.00
CA SER A 277 37.87 -27.05 -9.33
C SER A 277 36.85 -26.64 -8.27
N ARG A 278 35.77 -27.42 -8.08
CA ARG A 278 34.77 -27.17 -7.04
C ARG A 278 35.27 -27.74 -5.71
N PRO A 279 35.62 -26.92 -4.69
CA PRO A 279 36.02 -27.45 -3.40
C PRO A 279 34.83 -28.18 -2.74
N PRO A 280 35.06 -29.28 -2.01
CA PRO A 280 34.01 -29.92 -1.26
C PRO A 280 33.47 -28.93 -0.23
N SER A 281 32.15 -28.67 -0.27
CA SER A 281 31.46 -27.91 0.76
C SER A 281 31.74 -28.57 2.12
N ALA A 282 32.47 -27.88 2.99
CA ALA A 282 32.71 -28.31 4.35
C ALA A 282 31.37 -28.34 5.10
N SER A 283 30.83 -29.55 5.27
CA SER A 283 29.84 -29.86 6.28
C SER A 283 30.42 -29.45 7.63
N GLN A 284 29.77 -28.49 8.29
CA GLN A 284 30.00 -28.22 9.70
C GLN A 284 29.54 -29.44 10.50
N GLU A 285 30.45 -30.38 10.75
CA GLU A 285 30.37 -31.29 11.89
C GLU A 285 31.16 -30.65 13.04
N GLU A 286 30.46 -30.01 13.96
CA GLU A 286 30.96 -29.86 15.33
C GLU A 286 30.64 -31.16 16.09
N PRO A 287 31.65 -31.82 16.68
CA PRO A 287 31.45 -32.60 17.89
C PRO A 287 32.09 -31.86 19.08
N GLN A 288 31.21 -31.46 20.03
CA GLN A 288 31.26 -31.60 21.50
C GLN A 288 32.62 -31.69 22.25
N PRO A 289 32.68 -31.53 23.59
CA PRO A 289 31.71 -31.01 24.57
C PRO A 289 32.19 -29.78 25.36
#